data_AF-A0AAE8HE80-F1
#
_entry.id   AF-A0AAE8HE80-F1
#
_cell.length_a   1.000
_cell.length_b   1.000
_cell.length_c   1.000
_cell.angle_alpha   90.00
_cell.angle_beta   90.00
_cell.angle_gamma   90.00
#
_symmetry.space_group_name_H-M   'P 1'
#
loop_
_entity.id
_entity.type
_entity.pdbx_description
1 polymer ?
#
loop_
_entity_poly.entity_id
_entity_poly.type
_entity_poly.pdbx_seq_one_letter_code
_entity_poly.pdbx_strand_id
1 'polypeptide(L)'
;MDRLLARYRPNRPMTTPTLCPACGARNDCALADPRRVDQACWCYSVTIDPAVLQALPDALRNQACLCPRCAQVDQQLRDAERS
;
A
#
# COMPACT_ATOMS: atom_id res chain seq x y z
N MET A 1 31.77 21.32 -0.44
CA MET A 1 31.68 19.95 0.12
C MET A 1 30.39 19.82 0.93
N ASP A 2 29.24 20.26 0.38
CA ASP A 2 28.03 20.57 1.18
C ASP A 2 26.71 20.25 0.45
N ARG A 3 26.71 19.23 -0.43
CA ARG A 3 25.51 18.82 -1.18
C ARG A 3 25.29 17.31 -1.31
N LEU A 4 26.18 16.48 -0.74
CA LEU A 4 26.09 15.01 -0.87
C LEU A 4 25.44 14.28 0.32
N LEU A 5 25.08 14.98 1.41
CA LEU A 5 24.46 14.35 2.60
C LEU A 5 22.92 14.47 2.67
N ALA A 6 22.27 15.15 1.72
CA ALA A 6 20.81 15.28 1.73
C ALA A 6 20.05 13.97 1.35
N ARG A 7 20.76 12.90 0.97
CA ARG A 7 20.16 11.63 0.50
C ARG A 7 20.46 10.42 1.37
N TYR A 8 21.31 10.52 2.40
CA TYR A 8 21.58 9.41 3.32
C TYR A 8 20.80 9.61 4.63
N ARG A 9 19.61 9.01 4.71
CA ARG A 9 18.85 8.83 5.97
C ARG A 9 18.88 7.34 6.34
N PRO A 10 19.83 6.88 7.16
CA PRO A 10 20.07 5.46 7.41
C PRO A 10 19.00 4.76 8.26
N ASN A 11 17.83 5.38 8.47
CA ASN A 11 16.80 4.82 9.36
C ASN A 11 15.36 5.22 9.04
N ARG A 12 15.07 5.60 7.78
CA ARG A 12 13.68 5.70 7.32
C ARG A 12 13.39 4.43 6.51
N PRO A 13 12.44 3.57 6.90
CA PRO A 13 12.01 2.52 5.99
C PRO A 13 11.59 3.23 4.70
N MET A 14 12.29 2.97 3.60
CA MET A 14 11.99 3.51 2.28
C MET A 14 10.73 2.82 1.76
N THR A 15 9.60 2.98 2.45
CA THR A 15 8.31 2.58 1.92
C THR A 15 8.00 3.55 0.79
N THR A 16 8.15 3.06 -0.44
CA THR A 16 7.64 3.78 -1.61
C THR A 16 6.13 3.75 -1.48
N PRO A 17 5.42 4.90 -1.44
CA PRO A 17 3.98 4.92 -1.15
C PRO A 17 3.14 4.03 -2.06
N THR A 18 3.62 3.76 -3.27
CA THR A 18 2.96 2.94 -4.30
C THR A 18 3.29 1.45 -4.23
N LEU A 19 4.12 1.01 -3.27
CA LEU A 19 4.50 -0.38 -3.07
C LEU A 19 3.88 -0.96 -1.80
N CYS A 20 3.45 -2.22 -1.90
CA CYS A 20 2.92 -3.02 -0.82
C CYS A 20 4.05 -3.35 0.17
N PRO A 21 3.93 -2.97 1.45
CA PRO A 21 5.00 -3.21 2.43
C PRO A 21 5.19 -4.70 2.75
N ALA A 22 4.17 -5.54 2.50
CA ALA A 22 4.22 -6.97 2.79
C ALA A 22 4.96 -7.80 1.72
N CYS A 23 4.91 -7.38 0.45
CA CYS A 23 5.47 -8.18 -0.65
C CYS A 23 6.29 -7.39 -1.69
N GLY A 24 6.39 -6.07 -1.56
CA GLY A 24 7.15 -5.21 -2.48
C GLY A 24 6.50 -4.98 -3.86
N ALA A 25 5.40 -5.65 -4.20
CA ALA A 25 4.65 -5.41 -5.43
C ALA A 25 3.93 -4.05 -5.40
N ARG A 26 3.38 -3.59 -6.53
CA ARG A 26 2.49 -2.42 -6.53
C ARG A 26 1.29 -2.64 -5.61
N ASN A 27 0.90 -1.61 -4.86
CA ASN A 27 -0.30 -1.66 -4.03
C ASN A 27 -1.57 -1.22 -4.77
N ASP A 28 -1.42 -0.65 -5.96
CA ASP A 28 -2.48 -0.10 -6.81
C ASP A 28 -3.43 0.85 -6.10
N CYS A 29 -2.94 1.51 -5.03
CA CYS A 29 -3.68 2.52 -4.31
C CYS A 29 -3.70 3.82 -5.12
N ALA A 30 -4.89 4.29 -5.48
CA ALA A 30 -5.10 5.55 -6.20
C ALA A 30 -4.62 6.76 -5.38
N LEU A 31 -4.84 6.75 -4.06
CA LEU A 31 -4.39 7.81 -3.16
C LEU A 31 -2.87 7.88 -2.97
N ALA A 32 -2.14 6.80 -3.27
CA ALA A 32 -0.69 6.77 -3.16
C ALA A 32 0.02 7.35 -4.40
N ASP A 33 -0.70 7.56 -5.50
CA ASP A 33 -0.21 8.15 -6.73
C ASP A 33 -0.85 9.53 -6.92
N PRO A 34 -0.09 10.65 -6.80
CA PRO A 34 -0.62 12.01 -6.99
C PRO A 34 -1.36 12.23 -8.31
N ARG A 35 -1.10 11.39 -9.32
CA ARG A 35 -1.78 11.46 -10.63
C ARG A 35 -3.14 10.78 -10.66
N ARG A 36 -3.52 10.05 -9.61
CA ARG A 36 -4.76 9.25 -9.55
C ARG A 36 -5.57 9.50 -8.28
N VAL A 37 -5.23 10.51 -7.49
CA VAL A 37 -5.90 10.80 -6.20
C VAL A 37 -7.40 11.13 -6.33
N ASP A 38 -7.83 11.49 -7.53
CA ASP A 38 -9.22 11.76 -7.91
C ASP A 38 -9.99 10.50 -8.35
N GLN A 39 -9.29 9.37 -8.51
CA GLN A 39 -9.89 8.11 -8.94
C GLN A 39 -10.31 7.27 -7.74
N ALA A 40 -11.38 6.48 -7.91
CA ALA A 40 -11.77 5.50 -6.91
C ALA A 40 -10.65 4.48 -6.68
N CYS A 41 -10.38 4.15 -5.42
CA CYS A 41 -9.44 3.10 -5.06
C CYS A 41 -10.19 1.79 -4.84
N TRP A 42 -9.60 0.66 -5.25
CA TRP A 42 -10.16 -0.68 -5.02
C TRP A 42 -10.46 -0.95 -3.53
N CYS A 43 -9.71 -0.32 -2.61
CA CYS A 43 -9.88 -0.56 -1.18
C CYS A 43 -11.22 -0.03 -0.64
N TYR A 44 -11.93 0.81 -1.39
CA TYR A 44 -13.25 1.30 -1.02
C TYR A 44 -14.39 0.34 -1.35
N SER A 45 -14.17 -0.64 -2.22
CA SER A 45 -15.18 -1.60 -2.66
C SER A 45 -15.07 -2.97 -1.97
N VAL A 46 -14.22 -3.08 -0.95
CA VAL A 46 -13.92 -4.35 -0.28
C VAL A 46 -13.87 -4.16 1.24
N THR A 47 -14.01 -5.26 1.96
CA THR A 47 -13.75 -5.31 3.41
C THR A 47 -12.41 -5.98 3.65
N ILE A 48 -11.47 -5.24 4.25
CA ILE A 48 -10.17 -5.77 4.66
C ILE A 48 -10.27 -6.20 6.12
N ASP A 49 -9.98 -7.47 6.40
CA ASP A 49 -9.95 -7.99 7.77
C ASP A 49 -8.87 -7.27 8.58
N PRO A 50 -9.20 -6.64 9.73
CA PRO A 50 -8.23 -6.00 10.60
C PRO A 50 -7.08 -6.93 11.02
N ALA A 51 -7.31 -8.24 11.13
CA ALA A 51 -6.28 -9.22 11.44
C ALA A 51 -5.15 -9.25 10.39
N VAL A 52 -5.48 -9.03 9.11
CA VAL A 52 -4.49 -8.93 8.02
C VAL A 52 -3.57 -7.73 8.23
N LEU A 53 -4.12 -6.60 8.68
CA LEU A 53 -3.34 -5.39 8.98
C LEU A 53 -2.47 -5.58 10.23
N GLN A 54 -3.01 -6.25 11.25
CA GLN A 54 -2.31 -6.54 12.51
C GLN A 54 -1.16 -7.55 12.32
N ALA A 55 -1.28 -8.47 11.36
CA ALA A 55 -0.24 -9.44 11.02
C ALA A 55 1.03 -8.80 10.41
N LEU A 56 0.96 -7.55 9.95
CA LEU A 56 2.14 -6.84 9.48
C LEU A 56 3.08 -6.52 10.64
N PRO A 57 4.42 -6.58 10.46
CA PRO A 57 5.37 -6.04 11.43
C PRO A 57 5.06 -4.58 11.80
N ASP A 58 5.24 -4.22 13.07
CA ASP A 58 4.96 -2.90 13.62
C ASP A 58 5.56 -1.76 12.78
N ALA A 59 6.81 -1.94 12.34
CA ALA A 59 7.54 -0.96 11.53
C ALA A 59 6.93 -0.72 10.13
N LEU A 60 6.05 -1.62 9.67
CA LEU A 60 5.39 -1.57 8.36
C LEU A 60 3.92 -1.15 8.45
N ARG A 61 3.31 -1.19 9.64
CA ARG A 61 1.92 -0.76 9.84
C ARG A 61 1.79 0.75 9.64
N ASN A 62 0.70 1.17 9.00
CA ASN A 62 0.38 2.58 8.69
C ASN A 62 1.39 3.33 7.79
N GLN A 63 2.31 2.62 7.13
CA GLN A 63 3.34 3.26 6.28
C GLN A 63 2.98 3.32 4.79
N ALA A 64 2.24 2.33 4.29
CA ALA A 64 1.78 2.24 2.90
C ALA A 64 0.60 1.27 2.80
N CYS A 65 -0.18 1.37 1.72
CA CYS A 65 -1.30 0.45 1.48
C CYS A 65 -0.81 -0.95 1.09
N LEU A 66 -1.55 -1.99 1.49
CA LEU A 66 -1.38 -3.34 0.96
C LEU A 66 -1.84 -3.42 -0.50
N CYS A 67 -1.39 -4.43 -1.24
CA CYS A 67 -2.00 -4.79 -2.52
C CYS A 67 -3.21 -5.72 -2.30
N PRO A 68 -4.12 -5.87 -3.28
CA PRO A 68 -5.31 -6.73 -3.16
C PRO A 68 -5.00 -8.16 -2.66
N ARG A 69 -3.92 -8.75 -3.17
CA ARG A 69 -3.44 -10.07 -2.76
C ARG A 69 -3.06 -10.13 -1.28
N CYS A 70 -2.27 -9.17 -0.81
CA CYS A 70 -1.84 -9.13 0.60
C CYS A 70 -2.96 -8.69 1.53
N ALA A 71 -3.93 -7.92 1.04
CA ALA A 71 -5.16 -7.60 1.74
C ALA A 71 -6.19 -8.76 1.74
N GLN A 72 -5.92 -9.83 0.99
CA GLN A 72 -6.76 -11.04 0.87
C GLN A 72 -8.17 -10.77 0.32
N VAL A 73 -8.29 -9.82 -0.62
CA VAL A 73 -9.59 -9.39 -1.18
C VAL A 73 -9.80 -9.74 -2.65
N ASP A 74 -8.88 -10.50 -3.27
CA ASP A 74 -8.93 -10.82 -4.71
C ASP A 74 -10.26 -11.45 -5.14
N GLN A 75 -10.89 -12.28 -4.29
CA GLN A 75 -12.22 -12.83 -4.59
C GLN A 75 -13.31 -11.75 -4.54
N GLN A 76 -13.30 -10.88 -3.52
CA GLN A 76 -14.29 -9.80 -3.39
C GLN A 76 -14.25 -8.88 -4.61
N LEU A 77 -13.05 -8.55 -5.10
CA LEU A 77 -12.90 -7.72 -6.31
C LEU A 77 -13.47 -8.40 -7.55
N ARG A 78 -13.17 -9.69 -7.76
CA ARG A 78 -13.76 -10.46 -8.87
C ARG A 78 -15.28 -10.55 -8.77
N ASP A 79 -15.84 -10.63 -7.56
CA ASP A 79 -17.29 -10.70 -7.35
C ASP A 79 -17.96 -9.36 -7.66
N ALA A 80 -17.33 -8.25 -7.28
CA ALA A 80 -17.80 -6.91 -7.57
C ALA A 80 -17.81 -6.58 -9.07
N GLU A 81 -16.82 -7.05 -9.83
CA GLU A 81 -16.74 -6.84 -11.29
C GLU A 81 -17.83 -7.58 -12.10
N ARG A 82 -18.40 -8.64 -11.53
CA ARG A 82 -19.43 -9.46 -12.19
C ARG A 82 -20.86 -9.06 -11.84
N SER A 83 -21.02 -8.14 -10.89
CA SER A 83 -22.31 -7.68 -10.37
C SER A 83 -22.76 -6.42 -11.10
#